data_AF-A0A524GAY6-F1
#
_entry.id   AF-A0A524GAY6-F1
#
_cell.length_a   1.000
_cell.length_b   1.000
_cell.length_c   1.000
_cell.angle_alpha   90.00
_cell.angle_beta   90.00
_cell.angle_gamma   90.00
#
_symmetry.space_group_name_H-M   'P 1'
#
loop_
_entity.id
_entity.type
_entity.pdbx_description
1 polymer ?
#
loop_
_entity_poly.entity_id
_entity_poly.type
_entity_poly.pdbx_seq_one_letter_code
_entity_poly.pdbx_strand_id
1 'polypeptide(L)'
;MYQRYSTDKPEEHEFSLSSHCTRFLNEAKFMTGLLMQDATNQLDRIEILNQQKNIQNAIESIWQGVEEGYIRVRSIAVLRAVRKVSCPDIENRLKSPNIDHARIIKDLRLLINTFEYIIKPEPA
;
A
#
# COMPACT_ATOMS: atom_id res chain seq x y z
N MET A 1 2.87 50.16 15.54
CA MET A 1 3.42 48.79 15.56
C MET A 1 2.38 47.85 14.98
N TYR A 2 2.68 47.13 13.90
CA TYR A 2 1.76 46.15 13.32
C TYR A 2 2.06 44.77 13.91
N GLN A 3 1.11 44.20 14.67
CA GLN A 3 1.10 42.78 15.01
C GLN A 3 0.61 42.00 13.79
N ARG A 4 1.48 41.17 13.21
CA ARG A 4 1.08 40.17 12.21
C ARG A 4 0.55 38.94 12.93
N TYR A 5 -0.67 38.54 12.59
CA TYR A 5 -1.22 37.23 12.90
C TYR A 5 -0.34 36.16 12.22
N SER A 6 0.14 35.18 13.00
CA SER A 6 0.64 33.91 12.47
C SER A 6 -0.27 32.82 13.03
N THR A 7 -1.30 32.48 12.25
CA THR A 7 -2.07 31.25 12.40
C THR A 7 -1.43 30.20 11.52
N ASP A 8 -0.32 29.62 11.96
CA ASP A 8 0.12 28.33 11.43
C ASP A 8 -0.55 27.25 12.29
N LYS A 9 -1.57 26.60 11.72
CA LYS A 9 -2.14 25.37 12.27
C LYS A 9 -1.23 24.20 11.85
N PRO A 10 -0.65 23.44 12.79
CA PRO A 10 0.20 22.31 12.45
C PRO A 10 -0.56 20.99 12.18
N GLU A 11 -1.90 20.98 12.17
CA GLU A 11 -2.68 19.75 12.36
C GLU A 11 -3.12 19.00 11.09
N GLU A 12 -3.00 19.58 9.89
CA GLU A 12 -3.54 18.93 8.67
C GLU A 12 -2.55 17.97 7.98
N HIS A 13 -1.24 18.17 8.14
CA HIS A 13 -0.24 17.32 7.48
C HIS A 13 0.01 15.99 8.21
N GLU A 14 0.05 15.96 9.54
CA GLU A 14 0.31 14.72 10.32
C GLU A 14 -0.78 13.65 10.14
N PHE A 15 -2.04 14.08 9.97
CA PHE A 15 -3.19 13.19 9.72
C PHE A 15 -3.13 12.52 8.34
N SER A 16 -2.67 13.24 7.31
CA SER A 16 -2.52 12.68 5.95
C SER A 16 -1.38 11.65 5.89
N LEU A 17 -0.32 11.86 6.67
CA LEU A 17 0.94 11.12 6.59
C LEU A 17 0.90 9.76 7.28
N SER A 18 0.29 9.69 8.46
CA SER A 18 -0.08 8.41 9.09
C SER A 18 -1.08 7.60 8.24
N SER A 19 -1.81 8.29 7.35
CA SER A 19 -2.77 7.69 6.44
C SER A 19 -2.12 6.84 5.33
N HIS A 20 -0.91 7.17 4.84
CA HIS A 20 -0.34 6.46 3.68
C HIS A 20 0.07 5.00 3.99
N CYS A 21 0.75 4.77 5.12
CA CYS A 21 1.07 3.42 5.58
C CYS A 21 -0.20 2.63 5.92
N THR A 22 -1.11 3.27 6.67
CA THR A 22 -2.40 2.70 7.06
C THR A 22 -3.22 2.31 5.84
N ARG A 23 -3.21 3.13 4.78
CA ARG A 23 -3.87 2.85 3.51
C ARG A 23 -3.33 1.58 2.87
N PHE A 24 -2.03 1.49 2.61
CA PHE A 24 -1.46 0.27 2.01
C PHE A 24 -1.84 -0.99 2.81
N LEU A 25 -1.68 -0.95 4.13
CA LEU A 25 -1.98 -2.09 4.99
C LEU A 25 -3.47 -2.46 4.96
N ASN A 26 -4.36 -1.48 4.96
CA ASN A 26 -5.80 -1.71 4.84
C ASN A 26 -6.15 -2.33 3.49
N GLU A 27 -5.61 -1.79 2.39
CA GLU A 27 -5.88 -2.33 1.05
C GLU A 27 -5.36 -3.76 0.89
N ALA A 28 -4.17 -4.07 1.42
CA ALA A 28 -3.59 -5.41 1.37
C ALA A 28 -4.34 -6.42 2.25
N LYS A 29 -4.80 -6.00 3.45
CA LYS A 29 -5.62 -6.82 4.35
C LYS A 29 -7.01 -7.08 3.72
N PHE A 30 -7.62 -6.07 3.12
CA PHE A 30 -8.89 -6.21 2.43
C PHE A 30 -8.78 -7.16 1.22
N MET A 31 -7.74 -7.01 0.40
CA MET A 31 -7.49 -7.92 -0.72
C MET A 31 -7.28 -9.36 -0.27
N THR A 32 -6.58 -9.55 0.85
CA THR A 32 -6.42 -10.89 1.44
C THR A 32 -7.78 -11.49 1.80
N GLY A 33 -8.70 -10.69 2.36
CA GLY A 33 -10.08 -11.09 2.63
C GLY A 33 -10.86 -11.46 1.36
N LEU A 34 -10.78 -10.63 0.31
CA LEU A 34 -11.39 -10.93 -0.99
C LEU A 34 -10.90 -12.25 -1.57
N LEU A 35 -9.58 -12.50 -1.59
CA LEU A 35 -9.04 -13.74 -2.13
C LEU A 35 -9.45 -14.99 -1.33
N MET A 36 -9.62 -14.85 -0.01
CA MET A 36 -10.13 -15.93 0.83
C MET A 36 -11.60 -16.22 0.54
N GLN A 37 -12.40 -15.19 0.25
CA GLN A 37 -13.80 -15.33 -0.14
C GLN A 37 -13.96 -15.91 -1.55
N ASP A 38 -13.17 -15.45 -2.52
CA ASP A 38 -13.19 -15.94 -3.91
C ASP A 38 -12.91 -17.44 -3.99
N ALA A 39 -11.95 -17.91 -3.18
CA ALA A 39 -11.63 -19.33 -3.08
C ALA A 39 -12.83 -20.20 -2.61
N THR A 40 -13.83 -19.59 -1.97
CA THR A 40 -15.04 -20.25 -1.48
C THR A 40 -16.30 -19.95 -2.30
N ASN A 41 -16.37 -18.79 -2.97
CA ASN A 41 -17.64 -18.23 -3.45
C ASN A 41 -17.55 -17.48 -4.80
N GLN A 42 -16.59 -17.78 -5.68
CA GLN A 42 -16.47 -17.22 -7.05
C GLN A 42 -16.84 -15.72 -7.12
N LEU A 43 -15.96 -14.87 -6.61
CA LEU A 43 -16.12 -13.42 -6.63
C LEU A 43 -15.90 -12.84 -8.03
N ASP A 44 -16.37 -11.60 -8.21
CA ASP A 44 -16.12 -10.85 -9.43
C ASP A 44 -14.62 -10.53 -9.54
N ARG A 45 -14.01 -11.02 -10.62
CA ARG A 45 -12.61 -10.77 -10.96
C ARG A 45 -12.31 -9.27 -11.10
N ILE A 46 -13.28 -8.48 -11.51
CA ILE A 46 -13.17 -7.02 -11.62
C ILE A 46 -12.90 -6.40 -10.25
N GLU A 47 -13.56 -6.89 -9.20
CA GLU A 47 -13.37 -6.41 -7.83
C GLU A 47 -11.95 -6.68 -7.33
N ILE A 48 -11.45 -7.90 -7.54
CA ILE A 48 -10.09 -8.30 -7.13
C ILE A 48 -9.02 -7.46 -7.86
N LEU A 49 -9.20 -7.21 -9.16
CA LEU A 49 -8.29 -6.38 -9.95
C LEU A 49 -8.34 -4.91 -9.55
N ASN A 50 -9.53 -4.37 -9.27
CA ASN A 50 -9.67 -3.02 -8.73
C ASN A 50 -8.96 -2.89 -7.39
N GLN A 51 -9.06 -3.91 -6.55
CA GLN A 51 -8.38 -3.90 -5.27
C GLN A 51 -6.85 -3.97 -5.40
N GLN A 52 -6.32 -4.75 -6.35
CA GLN A 52 -4.90 -4.74 -6.65
C GLN A 52 -4.43 -3.35 -7.12
N LYS A 53 -5.23 -2.66 -7.93
CA LYS A 53 -4.93 -1.28 -8.36
C LYS A 53 -4.89 -0.31 -7.18
N ASN A 54 -5.76 -0.48 -6.18
CA ASN A 54 -5.74 0.32 -4.95
C ASN A 54 -4.43 0.13 -4.17
N ILE A 55 -3.96 -1.11 -4.03
CA ILE A 55 -2.66 -1.42 -3.42
C ILE A 55 -1.52 -0.74 -4.19
N GLN A 56 -1.53 -0.84 -5.52
CA GLN A 56 -0.50 -0.23 -6.35
C GLN A 56 -0.48 1.29 -6.20
N ASN A 57 -1.65 1.94 -6.23
CA ASN A 57 -1.78 3.38 -6.00
C ASN A 57 -1.27 3.79 -4.60
N ALA A 58 -1.52 2.97 -3.58
CA ALA A 58 -1.02 3.24 -2.24
C ALA A 58 0.53 3.20 -2.19
N ILE A 59 1.16 2.25 -2.88
CA ILE A 59 2.62 2.19 -2.98
C ILE A 59 3.18 3.37 -3.78
N GLU A 60 2.56 3.74 -4.89
CA GLU A 60 2.99 4.90 -5.70
C GLU A 60 2.91 6.20 -4.88
N SER A 61 1.86 6.37 -4.07
CA SER A 61 1.73 7.50 -3.15
C SER A 61 2.84 7.52 -2.09
N ILE A 62 3.21 6.38 -1.52
CA ILE A 62 4.33 6.29 -0.57
C ILE A 62 5.66 6.60 -1.26
N TRP A 63 5.85 6.08 -2.47
CA TRP A 63 7.06 6.34 -3.26
C TRP A 63 7.22 7.83 -3.58
N GLN A 64 6.14 8.47 -4.04
CA GLN A 64 6.12 9.90 -4.32
C GLN A 64 6.46 10.70 -3.05
N GLY A 65 5.93 10.32 -1.88
CA GLY A 65 6.27 10.99 -0.64
C GLY A 65 7.72 10.80 -0.19
N VAL A 66 8.34 9.68 -0.55
CA VAL A 66 9.79 9.49 -0.35
C VAL A 66 10.60 10.37 -1.31
N GLU A 67 10.17 10.50 -2.57
CA GLU A 67 10.84 11.37 -3.56
C GLU A 67 10.73 12.86 -3.22
N GLU A 68 9.58 13.29 -2.71
CA GLU A 68 9.32 14.67 -2.29
C GLU A 68 9.89 14.97 -0.89
N GLY A 69 10.36 13.95 -0.17
CA GLY A 69 11.10 14.09 1.08
C GLY A 69 10.24 14.26 2.34
N TYR A 70 8.92 14.10 2.25
CA TYR A 70 8.01 14.16 3.41
C TYR A 70 7.69 12.79 4.04
N ILE A 71 8.06 11.69 3.38
CA ILE A 71 8.03 10.33 3.95
C ILE A 71 9.45 9.80 4.04
N ARG A 72 9.80 9.26 5.22
CA ARG A 72 10.97 8.41 5.41
C ARG A 72 10.54 6.95 5.45
N VAL A 73 11.39 6.09 4.90
CA VAL A 73 11.26 4.64 5.03
C VAL A 73 12.56 4.07 5.52
N ARG A 74 12.49 3.00 6.30
CA ARG A 74 13.67 2.30 6.82
C ARG A 74 14.46 1.60 5.73
N SER A 75 13.82 1.22 4.63
CA SER A 75 14.48 0.60 3.48
C SER A 75 13.87 1.01 2.14
N ILE A 76 14.52 1.97 1.47
CA ILE A 76 14.15 2.42 0.11
C ILE A 76 14.33 1.29 -0.90
N ALA A 77 15.37 0.47 -0.73
CA ALA A 77 15.63 -0.66 -1.64
C ALA A 77 14.48 -1.67 -1.64
N VAL A 78 13.93 -1.98 -0.45
CA VAL A 78 12.80 -2.89 -0.32
C VAL A 78 11.52 -2.26 -0.84
N LEU A 79 11.25 -0.98 -0.54
CA LEU A 79 10.11 -0.26 -1.14
C LEU A 79 10.16 -0.29 -2.68
N ARG A 80 11.33 -0.03 -3.26
CA ARG A 80 11.55 -0.09 -4.72
C ARG A 80 11.28 -1.48 -5.27
N ALA A 81 11.73 -2.53 -4.57
CA ALA A 81 11.49 -3.91 -4.97
C ALA A 81 10.00 -4.25 -4.96
N VAL A 82 9.27 -3.83 -3.92
CA VAL A 82 7.82 -4.05 -3.87
C VAL A 82 7.11 -3.36 -5.03
N ARG A 83 7.45 -2.08 -5.29
CA ARG A 83 6.90 -1.28 -6.39
C ARG A 83 7.13 -1.91 -7.76
N LYS A 84 8.38 -2.31 -8.05
CA LYS A 84 8.80 -2.72 -9.40
C LYS A 84 8.65 -4.21 -9.68
N VAL A 85 8.59 -5.04 -8.64
CA VAL A 85 8.62 -6.50 -8.78
C VAL A 85 7.37 -7.12 -8.17
N SER A 86 7.17 -6.98 -6.85
CA SER A 86 6.12 -7.73 -6.14
C SER A 86 4.72 -7.34 -6.59
N CYS A 87 4.40 -6.04 -6.72
CA CYS A 87 3.06 -5.61 -7.14
C CYS A 87 2.71 -5.99 -8.58
N PRO A 88 3.58 -5.77 -9.58
CA PRO A 88 3.36 -6.27 -10.93
C PRO A 88 3.24 -7.80 -11.01
N ASP A 89 4.02 -8.54 -10.22
CA ASP A 89 3.94 -10.00 -10.20
C ASP A 89 2.59 -10.49 -9.65
N ILE A 90 2.09 -9.87 -8.58
CA ILE A 90 0.74 -10.14 -8.05
C ILE A 90 -0.33 -9.82 -9.11
N GLU A 91 -0.24 -8.67 -9.76
CA GLU A 91 -1.18 -8.28 -10.83
C GLU A 91 -1.22 -9.32 -11.96
N ASN A 92 -0.05 -9.75 -12.44
CA ASN A 92 0.06 -10.74 -13.51
C ASN A 92 -0.58 -12.08 -13.10
N ARG A 93 -0.38 -12.50 -11.85
CA ARG A 93 -0.98 -13.74 -11.33
C ARG A 93 -2.50 -13.64 -11.21
N LEU A 94 -3.04 -12.48 -10.83
CA LEU A 94 -4.49 -12.24 -10.81
C LEU A 94 -5.13 -12.20 -12.20
N LYS A 95 -4.34 -11.89 -13.24
CA LYS A 95 -4.77 -11.95 -14.65
C LYS A 95 -4.67 -13.36 -15.26
N SER A 96 -4.06 -14.32 -14.56
CA SER A 96 -4.00 -15.73 -14.99
C SER A 96 -5.39 -16.37 -14.99
N PRO A 97 -5.78 -17.17 -16.01
CA PRO A 97 -7.07 -17.86 -16.03
C PRO A 97 -7.25 -18.79 -14.82
N ASN A 98 -6.15 -19.41 -14.36
CA ASN A 98 -6.11 -20.20 -13.13
C ASN A 98 -5.35 -19.41 -12.07
N ILE A 99 -6.08 -18.83 -11.11
CA ILE A 99 -5.52 -18.08 -10.00
C ILE A 99 -5.14 -19.06 -8.89
N ASP A 100 -3.88 -19.00 -8.44
CA ASP A 100 -3.43 -19.69 -7.23
C ASP A 100 -3.61 -18.77 -6.03
N HIS A 101 -4.81 -18.77 -5.44
CA HIS A 101 -5.17 -17.90 -4.32
C HIS A 101 -4.24 -18.10 -3.12
N ALA A 102 -3.90 -19.36 -2.80
CA ALA A 102 -3.07 -19.68 -1.65
C ALA A 102 -1.69 -19.02 -1.76
N ARG A 103 -1.09 -19.08 -2.95
CA ARG A 103 0.20 -18.43 -3.21
C ARG A 103 0.11 -16.91 -3.15
N ILE A 104 -0.92 -16.31 -3.74
CA ILE A 104 -1.09 -14.84 -3.72
C ILE A 104 -1.36 -14.35 -2.29
N ILE A 105 -2.18 -15.06 -1.51
CA ILE A 105 -2.43 -14.75 -0.09
C ILE A 105 -1.13 -14.81 0.71
N LYS A 106 -0.29 -15.82 0.48
CA LYS A 106 1.02 -15.93 1.15
C LYS A 106 1.92 -14.73 0.81
N ASP A 107 1.97 -14.32 -0.45
CA ASP A 107 2.76 -13.18 -0.91
C ASP A 107 2.23 -11.86 -0.31
N LEU A 108 0.91 -11.67 -0.27
CA LEU A 108 0.29 -10.51 0.37
C LEU A 108 0.59 -10.43 1.87
N ARG A 109 0.53 -11.55 2.59
CA ARG A 109 0.90 -11.60 4.02
C ARG A 109 2.37 -11.24 4.23
N LEU A 110 3.26 -11.70 3.36
CA LEU A 110 4.67 -11.32 3.40
C LEU A 110 4.84 -9.82 3.14
N LEU A 111 4.11 -9.26 2.17
CA LEU A 111 4.13 -7.82 1.88
C LEU A 111 3.62 -6.98 3.05
N ILE A 112 2.53 -7.38 3.69
CA ILE A 112 2.00 -6.73 4.90
C ILE A 112 3.08 -6.68 5.98
N ASN A 113 3.70 -7.82 6.31
CA ASN A 113 4.77 -7.88 7.30
C ASN A 113 5.99 -7.04 6.88
N THR A 114 6.33 -7.05 5.59
CA THR A 114 7.44 -6.24 5.06
C THR A 114 7.16 -4.75 5.23
N PHE A 115 5.92 -4.31 5.02
CA PHE A 115 5.54 -2.92 5.25
C PHE A 115 5.53 -2.54 6.73
N GLU A 116 4.99 -3.40 7.60
CA GLU A 116 4.91 -3.15 9.04
C GLU A 116 6.29 -3.09 9.70
N TYR A 117 7.24 -3.92 9.28
CA TYR A 117 8.51 -4.10 10.00
C TYR A 117 9.77 -3.62 9.26
N ILE A 118 9.79 -3.64 7.92
CA ILE A 118 11.00 -3.40 7.13
C ILE A 118 10.95 -2.06 6.39
N ILE A 119 9.86 -1.75 5.69
CA ILE A 119 9.71 -0.47 5.00
C ILE A 119 9.36 0.62 6.01
N LYS A 120 8.33 0.36 6.82
CA LYS A 120 7.82 1.22 7.89
C LYS A 120 7.83 2.71 7.52
N PRO A 121 6.93 3.15 6.62
CA PRO A 121 6.78 4.56 6.27
C PRO A 121 6.46 5.40 7.51
N GLU A 122 7.27 6.43 7.74
CA GLU A 122 7.19 7.37 8.84
C GLU A 122 7.29 8.80 8.27
N PRO A 123 6.71 9.81 8.92
CA PRO A 123 6.93 11.21 8.52
C PRO A 123 8.41 11.59 8.64
N ALA A 124 8.89 12.42 7.71
CA ALA A 124 10.27 12.91 7.65
C ALA A 124 10.56 14.02 8.67
#